data_AF-K9ZQ73-F1
#
_entry.id   AF-K9ZQ73-F1
#
_cell.length_a   1.000
_cell.length_b   1.000
_cell.length_c   1.000
_cell.angle_alpha   90.00
_cell.angle_beta   90.00
_cell.angle_gamma   90.00
#
_symmetry.space_group_name_H-M   'P 1'
#
loop_
_entity.id
_entity.type
_entity.pdbx_description
1 polymer ?
#
loop_
_entity_poly.entity_id
_entity_poly.type
_entity_poly.pdbx_seq_one_letter_code
_entity_poly.pdbx_strand_id
1 'polypeptide(L)'
;MNRTLVINNILQQRKPLVQKIEQVKTLLIQRQEFLKELEQLRLAIMPQLDNPVSVELLKKLDLNKLHNLIDSALAALSKLKRRFARTTLNIGVVGRARQGKSRLLQSISGLTRAEIPDGDREHCTGVSSTIYHNKNRDQEPYGVVWFYSENSFLKEIIAPYYAQLQLGNSPQNIQEFAQNNLPELPDALKTFAEYKAKYEHLKRYKDNLGRYYRLLGTTEAQPLRITREQIREYVAQDNEQGDRILFAEGMRNEWSAFLDDDEIRSKIWIEFRQIEERKHLQMSWKNQVTKTMIPNQELVFL
;
A
#
# COMPACT_ATOMS: atom_id res chain seq x y z
N MET A 1 -9.68 -28.74 13.00
CA MET A 1 -10.67 -27.64 12.98
C MET A 1 -11.05 -27.36 11.53
N ASN A 2 -12.33 -27.36 11.16
CA ASN A 2 -12.76 -27.18 9.76
C ASN A 2 -12.56 -25.71 9.33
N ARG A 3 -11.72 -25.46 8.31
CA ARG A 3 -11.40 -24.11 7.81
C ARG A 3 -12.65 -23.31 7.43
N THR A 4 -13.64 -23.98 6.86
CA THR A 4 -14.93 -23.37 6.50
C THR A 4 -15.68 -22.83 7.71
N LEU A 5 -15.64 -23.55 8.85
CA LEU A 5 -16.26 -23.08 10.09
C LEU A 5 -15.57 -21.83 10.63
N VAL A 6 -14.24 -21.78 10.59
CA VAL A 6 -13.46 -20.60 11.04
C VAL A 6 -13.76 -19.38 10.16
N ILE A 7 -13.76 -19.56 8.84
CA ILE A 7 -14.09 -18.49 7.89
C ILE A 7 -15.52 -18.01 8.14
N ASN A 8 -16.48 -18.92 8.27
CA ASN A 8 -17.88 -18.56 8.53
C ASN A 8 -18.03 -17.82 9.86
N ASN A 9 -17.32 -18.22 10.91
CA ASN A 9 -17.35 -17.52 12.20
C ASN A 9 -16.83 -16.07 12.05
N ILE A 10 -15.69 -15.87 11.38
CA ILE A 10 -15.16 -14.53 11.10
C ILE A 10 -16.17 -13.69 10.31
N LEU A 11 -16.81 -14.26 9.28
CA LEU A 11 -17.80 -13.55 8.48
C LEU A 11 -19.05 -13.19 9.30
N GLN A 12 -19.50 -14.07 10.19
CA GLN A 12 -20.66 -13.80 11.06
C GLN A 12 -20.36 -12.69 12.07
N GLN A 13 -19.16 -12.64 12.64
CA GLN A 13 -18.74 -11.57 13.55
C GLN A 13 -18.71 -10.19 12.87
N ARG A 14 -18.47 -10.13 11.55
CA ARG A 14 -18.40 -8.86 10.80
C ARG A 14 -19.77 -8.28 10.46
N LYS A 15 -20.79 -9.12 10.24
CA LYS A 15 -22.12 -8.68 9.81
C LYS A 15 -22.77 -7.64 10.75
N PRO A 16 -22.76 -7.82 12.09
CA PRO A 16 -23.28 -6.80 13.01
C PRO A 16 -22.57 -5.45 12.91
N LEU A 17 -21.26 -5.45 12.61
CA LEU A 17 -20.49 -4.22 12.45
C LEU A 17 -20.95 -3.43 11.22
N VAL A 18 -21.31 -4.12 10.12
CA VAL A 18 -21.88 -3.48 8.92
C VAL A 18 -23.19 -2.79 9.27
N GLN A 19 -24.08 -3.46 10.01
CA GLN A 19 -25.36 -2.87 10.44
C GLN A 19 -25.14 -1.63 11.32
N LYS A 20 -24.23 -1.72 12.30
CA LYS A 20 -23.87 -0.58 13.15
C LYS A 20 -23.31 0.59 12.34
N ILE A 21 -22.46 0.32 11.34
CA ILE A 21 -21.91 1.35 10.46
C ILE A 21 -23.03 2.04 9.66
N GLU A 22 -24.01 1.29 9.15
CA GLU A 22 -25.15 1.87 8.44
C GLU A 22 -25.98 2.77 9.35
N GLN A 23 -26.27 2.35 10.57
CA GLN A 23 -27.00 3.16 11.55
C GLN A 23 -26.28 4.50 11.82
N VAL A 24 -24.96 4.44 12.07
CA VAL A 24 -24.16 5.65 12.29
C VAL A 24 -24.12 6.53 11.05
N LYS A 25 -24.02 5.96 9.84
CA LYS A 25 -24.09 6.72 8.60
C LYS A 25 -25.42 7.46 8.45
N THR A 26 -26.54 6.78 8.68
CA THR A 26 -27.86 7.40 8.63
C THR A 26 -27.96 8.57 9.61
N LEU A 27 -27.48 8.39 10.85
CA LEU A 27 -27.46 9.46 11.85
C LEU A 27 -26.61 10.66 11.39
N LEU A 28 -25.41 10.41 10.84
CA LEU A 28 -24.53 11.48 10.37
C LEU A 28 -25.12 12.23 9.17
N ILE A 29 -25.80 11.54 8.25
CA ILE A 29 -26.50 12.17 7.13
C ILE A 29 -27.62 13.07 7.65
N GLN A 30 -28.44 12.58 8.59
CA GLN A 30 -29.50 13.39 9.23
C GLN A 30 -28.93 14.63 9.94
N ARG A 31 -27.78 14.49 10.63
CA ARG A 31 -27.10 15.63 11.26
C ARG A 31 -26.55 16.62 10.24
N GLN A 32 -26.09 16.13 9.08
CA GLN A 32 -25.65 16.98 7.99
C GLN A 32 -26.81 17.79 7.39
N GLU A 33 -27.99 17.18 7.25
CA GLU A 33 -29.21 17.87 6.83
C GLU A 33 -29.62 18.95 7.85
N PHE A 34 -29.64 18.60 9.14
CA PHE A 34 -29.94 19.57 10.20
C PHE A 34 -28.97 20.75 10.24
N LEU A 35 -27.66 20.51 10.01
CA LEU A 35 -26.68 21.60 9.94
C LEU A 35 -26.92 22.52 8.73
N LYS A 36 -27.39 21.98 7.59
CA LYS A 36 -27.78 22.79 6.43
C LYS A 36 -28.99 23.68 6.75
N GLU A 37 -30.00 23.12 7.41
CA GLU A 37 -31.17 23.88 7.86
C GLU A 37 -30.77 24.99 8.85
N LEU A 38 -29.88 24.68 9.80
CA LEU A 38 -29.39 25.64 10.77
C LEU A 38 -28.57 26.77 10.12
N GLU A 39 -27.76 26.46 9.10
CA GLU A 39 -27.06 27.47 8.31
C GLU A 39 -28.04 28.35 7.53
N GLN A 40 -29.09 27.78 6.92
CA GLN A 40 -30.13 28.55 6.23
C GLN A 40 -30.86 29.50 7.18
N LEU A 41 -31.23 29.02 8.38
CA LEU A 41 -31.87 29.84 9.42
C LEU A 41 -30.93 30.96 9.89
N ARG A 42 -29.63 30.66 10.07
CA ARG A 42 -28.62 31.65 10.43
C ARG A 42 -28.56 32.77 9.39
N LEU A 43 -28.51 32.43 8.11
CA LEU A 43 -28.47 33.39 7.01
C LEU A 43 -29.76 34.21 6.89
N ALA A 44 -30.92 33.64 7.24
CA ALA A 44 -32.20 34.33 7.21
C ALA A 44 -32.40 35.32 8.37
N ILE A 45 -31.89 34.99 9.57
CA ILE A 45 -32.07 35.81 10.79
C ILE A 45 -31.00 36.90 10.88
N MET A 46 -29.77 36.65 10.43
CA MET A 46 -28.66 37.61 10.52
C MET A 46 -29.00 39.04 10.01
N PRO A 47 -29.71 39.22 8.89
CA PRO A 47 -30.09 40.56 8.39
C PRO A 47 -31.17 41.27 9.23
N GLN A 48 -31.90 40.53 10.07
CA GLN A 48 -33.04 41.03 10.86
C GLN A 48 -32.64 41.41 12.29
N LEU A 49 -31.38 41.23 12.66
CA LEU A 49 -30.88 41.49 14.01
C LEU A 49 -30.30 42.90 14.13
N ASP A 50 -30.92 43.71 14.99
CA ASP A 50 -30.42 45.05 15.32
C ASP A 50 -29.30 45.03 16.37
N ASN A 51 -29.11 43.90 17.07
CA ASN A 51 -28.10 43.77 18.12
C ASN A 51 -26.73 43.32 17.54
N PRO A 52 -25.71 44.19 17.52
CA PRO A 52 -24.40 43.88 16.92
C PRO A 52 -23.66 42.73 17.63
N VAL A 53 -23.87 42.53 18.93
CA VAL A 53 -23.26 41.42 19.69
C VAL A 53 -23.81 40.07 19.22
N SER A 54 -25.11 40.01 18.95
CA SER A 54 -25.78 38.78 18.47
C SER A 54 -25.31 38.40 17.07
N VAL A 55 -25.11 39.39 16.19
CA VAL A 55 -24.56 39.20 14.84
C VAL A 55 -23.12 38.66 14.90
N GLU A 56 -22.28 39.19 15.79
CA GLU A 56 -20.90 38.74 15.93
C GLU A 56 -20.81 37.29 16.46
N LEU A 57 -21.65 36.92 17.43
CA LEU A 57 -21.72 35.55 17.95
C LEU A 57 -22.14 34.54 16.88
N LEU A 58 -23.15 34.87 16.06
CA LEU A 58 -23.60 34.00 14.96
C LEU A 58 -22.54 33.86 13.86
N LYS A 59 -21.75 34.91 13.59
CA LYS A 59 -20.62 34.84 12.65
C LYS A 59 -19.50 33.93 13.14
N LYS A 60 -19.29 33.82 14.46
CA LYS A 60 -18.26 32.96 15.06
C LYS A 60 -18.59 31.46 14.98
N LEU A 61 -19.83 31.08 14.68
CA LEU A 61 -20.21 29.68 14.48
C LEU A 61 -19.64 29.15 13.15
N ASP A 62 -18.65 28.27 13.24
CA ASP A 62 -18.05 27.59 12.08
C ASP A 62 -18.75 26.25 11.82
N LEU A 63 -19.90 26.32 11.13
CA LEU A 63 -20.65 25.12 10.72
C LEU A 63 -19.96 24.37 9.56
N ASN A 64 -19.14 25.06 8.77
CA ASN A 64 -18.38 24.44 7.68
C ASN A 64 -17.37 23.42 8.20
N LYS A 65 -16.70 23.73 9.31
CA LYS A 65 -15.82 22.78 9.99
C LYS A 65 -16.57 21.52 10.45
N LEU A 66 -17.79 21.66 10.97
CA LEU A 66 -18.62 20.52 11.35
C LEU A 66 -19.04 19.69 10.13
N HIS A 67 -19.41 20.33 9.02
CA HIS A 67 -19.66 19.64 7.75
C HIS A 67 -18.46 18.82 7.28
N ASN A 68 -17.26 19.41 7.25
CA ASN A 68 -16.04 18.74 6.83
C ASN A 68 -15.68 17.53 7.71
N LEU A 69 -15.92 17.63 9.02
CA LEU A 69 -15.73 16.52 9.96
C LEU A 69 -16.72 15.38 9.70
N ILE A 70 -17.99 15.70 9.45
CA ILE A 70 -19.01 14.71 9.09
C ILE A 70 -18.66 14.03 7.76
N ASP A 71 -18.26 14.78 6.73
CA ASP A 71 -17.86 14.23 5.43
C ASP A 71 -16.66 13.30 5.55
N SER A 72 -15.65 13.68 6.33
CA SER A 72 -14.50 12.85 6.62
C SER A 72 -14.89 11.55 7.34
N ALA A 73 -15.80 11.64 8.32
CA ALA A 73 -16.33 10.49 9.03
C ALA A 73 -17.15 9.56 8.11
N LEU A 74 -18.00 10.11 7.24
CA LEU A 74 -18.78 9.36 6.26
C LEU A 74 -17.87 8.64 5.24
N ALA A 75 -16.79 9.28 4.79
CA ALA A 75 -15.79 8.67 3.93
C ALA A 75 -15.07 7.50 4.63
N ALA A 76 -14.68 7.68 5.90
CA ALA A 76 -14.08 6.62 6.71
C ALA A 76 -15.04 5.44 6.95
N LEU A 77 -16.30 5.72 7.32
CA LEU A 77 -17.34 4.71 7.49
C LEU A 77 -17.63 3.95 6.19
N SER A 78 -17.57 4.62 5.04
CA SER A 78 -17.71 3.95 3.73
C SER A 78 -16.60 2.94 3.48
N LYS A 79 -15.35 3.29 3.81
CA LYS A 79 -14.21 2.36 3.74
C LYS A 79 -14.39 1.17 4.68
N LEU A 80 -14.83 1.41 5.93
CA LEU A 80 -15.08 0.36 6.92
C LEU A 80 -16.23 -0.56 6.51
N LYS A 81 -17.37 -0.02 6.05
CA LYS A 81 -18.49 -0.79 5.52
C LYS A 81 -18.01 -1.75 4.44
N ARG A 82 -17.26 -1.22 3.46
CA ARG A 82 -16.71 -2.01 2.36
C ARG A 82 -15.77 -3.11 2.85
N ARG A 83 -15.00 -2.90 3.91
CA ARG A 83 -14.11 -3.92 4.51
C ARG A 83 -14.90 -5.02 5.22
N PHE A 84 -15.87 -4.66 6.07
CA PHE A 84 -16.63 -5.62 6.86
C PHE A 84 -17.69 -6.36 6.04
N ALA A 85 -18.19 -5.77 4.96
CA ALA A 85 -19.18 -6.40 4.06
C ALA A 85 -18.58 -7.45 3.12
N ARG A 86 -17.25 -7.63 3.08
CA ARG A 86 -16.62 -8.64 2.23
C ARG A 86 -17.05 -10.04 2.66
N THR A 87 -17.46 -10.83 1.67
CA THR A 87 -17.79 -12.25 1.82
C THR A 87 -16.56 -13.17 1.75
N THR A 88 -15.39 -12.60 1.47
CA THR A 88 -14.11 -13.31 1.36
C THR A 88 -13.16 -12.92 2.49
N LEU A 89 -12.24 -13.84 2.81
CA LEU A 89 -11.06 -13.53 3.60
C LEU A 89 -9.93 -13.19 2.63
N ASN A 90 -9.34 -12.01 2.78
CA ASN A 90 -8.17 -11.61 2.01
C ASN A 90 -6.96 -11.72 2.94
N ILE A 91 -5.91 -12.41 2.50
CA ILE A 91 -4.67 -12.59 3.25
C ILE A 91 -3.60 -11.75 2.55
N GLY A 92 -2.96 -10.84 3.29
CA GLY A 92 -1.77 -10.12 2.83
C GLY A 92 -0.53 -10.83 3.38
N VAL A 93 0.41 -11.19 2.50
CA VAL A 93 1.69 -11.80 2.90
C VAL A 93 2.81 -10.82 2.61
N VAL A 94 3.42 -10.29 3.67
CA VAL A 94 4.54 -9.34 3.57
C VAL A 94 5.72 -9.85 4.38
N GLY A 95 6.93 -9.60 3.89
CA GLY A 95 8.17 -10.07 4.50
C GLY A 95 9.35 -9.91 3.56
N ARG A 96 10.57 -10.02 4.10
CA ARG A 96 11.80 -9.89 3.32
C ARG A 96 11.91 -10.98 2.25
N ALA A 97 12.77 -10.76 1.27
CA ALA A 97 13.21 -11.77 0.33
C ALA A 97 13.57 -13.10 1.04
N ARG A 98 13.32 -14.24 0.39
CA ARG A 98 13.63 -15.60 0.87
C ARG A 98 12.94 -16.08 2.16
N GLN A 99 11.92 -15.38 2.66
CA GLN A 99 11.14 -15.83 3.83
C GLN A 99 10.00 -16.81 3.50
N GLY A 100 10.00 -17.43 2.33
CA GLY A 100 9.01 -18.46 1.97
C GLY A 100 7.59 -17.95 1.67
N LYS A 101 7.41 -16.66 1.37
CA LYS A 101 6.09 -16.05 1.08
C LYS A 101 5.31 -16.78 -0.03
N SER A 102 5.96 -17.01 -1.18
CA SER A 102 5.36 -17.72 -2.31
C SER A 102 5.02 -19.17 -1.96
N ARG A 103 5.91 -19.88 -1.25
CA ARG A 103 5.68 -21.26 -0.79
C ARG A 103 4.52 -21.37 0.19
N LEU A 104 4.34 -20.39 1.08
CA LEU A 104 3.19 -20.32 1.96
C LEU A 104 1.89 -20.14 1.17
N LEU A 105 1.88 -19.22 0.20
CA LEU A 105 0.70 -19.00 -0.66
C LEU A 105 0.37 -20.23 -1.50
N GLN A 106 1.37 -20.91 -2.09
CA GLN A 106 1.21 -22.19 -2.78
C GLN A 106 0.58 -23.24 -1.87
N SER A 107 1.11 -23.42 -0.65
CA SER A 107 0.61 -24.40 0.32
C SER A 107 -0.84 -24.14 0.75
N ILE A 108 -1.23 -22.87 0.92
CA ILE A 108 -2.58 -22.51 1.34
C ILE A 108 -3.57 -22.58 0.18
N SER A 109 -3.16 -22.20 -1.02
CA SER A 109 -4.03 -22.12 -2.20
C SER A 109 -4.11 -23.42 -3.00
N GLY A 110 -3.13 -24.31 -2.89
CA GLY A 110 -2.96 -25.48 -3.75
C GLY A 110 -2.38 -25.14 -5.13
N LEU A 111 -2.03 -23.88 -5.38
CA LEU A 111 -1.36 -23.44 -6.61
C LEU A 111 0.11 -23.85 -6.61
N THR A 112 0.68 -23.96 -7.80
CA THR A 112 2.04 -24.42 -8.05
C THR A 112 2.98 -23.26 -8.42
N ARG A 113 4.21 -23.59 -8.81
CA ARG A 113 5.20 -22.64 -9.33
C ARG A 113 4.78 -21.97 -10.64
N ALA A 114 3.85 -22.58 -11.37
CA ALA A 114 3.33 -22.04 -12.61
C ALA A 114 2.48 -20.78 -12.37
N GLU A 115 1.62 -20.80 -11.35
CA GLU A 115 0.75 -19.66 -11.04
C GLU A 115 1.35 -18.71 -10.00
N ILE A 116 2.14 -19.25 -9.06
CA ILE A 116 2.85 -18.48 -8.06
C ILE A 116 4.33 -18.80 -8.16
N PRO A 117 5.10 -18.08 -9.00
CA PRO A 117 6.54 -18.29 -9.09
C PRO A 117 7.24 -18.18 -7.73
N ASP A 118 8.10 -19.14 -7.43
CA ASP A 118 9.14 -19.05 -6.41
C ASP A 118 10.51 -19.36 -7.04
N GLY A 119 11.57 -18.96 -6.32
CA GLY A 119 12.96 -19.17 -6.72
C GLY A 119 13.87 -19.08 -5.51
N ASP A 120 15.05 -19.70 -5.60
CA ASP A 120 16.00 -19.78 -4.48
C ASP A 120 16.92 -18.54 -4.39
N ARG A 121 16.81 -17.62 -5.36
CA ARG A 121 17.58 -16.37 -5.44
C ARG A 121 16.84 -15.20 -4.76
N GLU A 122 17.48 -14.04 -4.66
CA GLU A 122 17.08 -12.94 -3.75
C GLU A 122 15.61 -12.48 -3.93
N HIS A 123 15.30 -11.85 -5.07
CA HIS A 123 13.99 -11.29 -5.38
C HIS A 123 13.39 -12.07 -6.56
N CYS A 124 12.45 -12.98 -6.27
CA CYS A 124 11.76 -13.73 -7.33
C CYS A 124 10.59 -12.91 -7.88
N THR A 125 9.65 -12.48 -7.02
CA THR A 125 8.49 -11.68 -7.43
C THR A 125 8.87 -10.22 -7.67
N GLY A 126 8.71 -9.74 -8.91
CA GLY A 126 9.03 -8.38 -9.31
C GLY A 126 7.86 -7.40 -9.30
N VAL A 127 6.63 -7.89 -9.12
CA VAL A 127 5.39 -7.09 -9.20
C VAL A 127 4.45 -7.37 -8.04
N SER A 128 3.54 -6.44 -7.76
CA SER A 128 2.44 -6.71 -6.83
C SER A 128 1.47 -7.71 -7.47
N SER A 129 1.28 -8.86 -6.82
CA SER A 129 0.37 -9.91 -7.30
C SER A 129 -0.80 -10.09 -6.34
N THR A 130 -2.02 -10.14 -6.89
CA THR A 130 -3.22 -10.50 -6.13
C THR A 130 -3.80 -11.77 -6.71
N ILE A 131 -3.91 -12.80 -5.86
CA ILE A 131 -4.48 -14.10 -6.25
C ILE A 131 -5.95 -14.10 -5.88
N TYR A 132 -6.81 -14.36 -6.86
CA TYR A 132 -8.25 -14.43 -6.69
C TYR A 132 -8.74 -15.87 -6.84
N HIS A 133 -9.74 -16.24 -6.02
CA HIS A 133 -10.44 -17.50 -6.22
C HIS A 133 -11.43 -17.34 -7.38
N ASN A 134 -11.25 -18.13 -8.45
CA ASN A 134 -12.22 -18.23 -9.52
C ASN A 134 -13.33 -19.22 -9.12
N LYS A 135 -14.59 -18.78 -9.20
CA LYS A 135 -15.75 -19.64 -8.88
C LYS A 135 -16.05 -20.65 -9.98
N ASN A 136 -15.60 -20.37 -11.21
CA ASN A 136 -15.76 -21.28 -12.32
C ASN A 136 -14.66 -22.35 -12.27
N ARG A 137 -15.04 -23.59 -11.96
CA ARG A 137 -14.10 -24.71 -11.78
C ARG A 137 -13.58 -25.26 -13.11
N ASP A 138 -14.30 -25.04 -14.20
CA ASP A 138 -13.96 -25.56 -15.53
C ASP A 138 -12.99 -24.63 -16.29
N GLN A 139 -12.62 -23.51 -15.70
CA GLN A 139 -11.74 -22.52 -16.29
C GLN A 139 -10.32 -22.70 -15.76
N GLU A 140 -9.38 -22.95 -16.68
CA GLU A 140 -7.95 -22.99 -16.39
C GLU A 140 -7.47 -21.68 -15.72
N PRO A 141 -6.50 -21.76 -14.78
CA PRO A 141 -5.88 -20.59 -14.19
C PRO A 141 -5.32 -19.64 -15.25
N TYR A 142 -5.46 -18.33 -15.02
CA TYR A 142 -4.96 -17.31 -15.93
C TYR A 142 -4.50 -16.09 -15.15
N GLY A 143 -3.58 -15.33 -15.74
CA GLY A 143 -3.15 -14.03 -15.23
C GLY A 143 -3.93 -12.88 -15.86
N VAL A 144 -4.03 -11.79 -15.12
CA VAL A 144 -4.53 -10.51 -15.63
C VAL A 144 -3.48 -9.47 -15.30
N VAL A 145 -2.98 -8.76 -16.32
CA VAL A 145 -1.90 -7.79 -16.20
C VAL A 145 -2.45 -6.40 -16.51
N TRP A 146 -2.22 -5.48 -15.58
CA TRP A 146 -2.54 -4.06 -15.75
C TRP A 146 -1.23 -3.31 -16.00
N PHE A 147 -1.18 -2.60 -17.12
CA PHE A 147 -0.07 -1.70 -17.42
C PHE A 147 -0.45 -0.27 -17.06
N TYR A 148 0.55 0.52 -16.69
CA TYR A 148 0.38 1.96 -16.50
C TYR A 148 0.07 2.64 -17.84
N SER A 149 -0.76 3.69 -17.83
CA SER A 149 -0.67 4.71 -18.89
C SER A 149 0.56 5.56 -18.73
N GLU A 150 0.84 6.37 -19.74
CA GLU A 150 1.79 7.47 -19.63
C GLU A 150 1.52 8.35 -18.39
N ASN A 151 0.27 8.74 -18.17
CA ASN A 151 -0.11 9.63 -17.08
C ASN A 151 0.05 8.96 -15.70
N SER A 152 -0.46 7.74 -15.52
CA SER A 152 -0.32 7.02 -14.25
C SER A 152 1.13 6.62 -13.98
N PHE A 153 1.90 6.24 -15.01
CA PHE A 153 3.33 5.99 -14.87
C PHE A 153 4.08 7.23 -14.38
N LEU A 154 3.87 8.39 -15.02
CA LEU A 154 4.52 9.62 -14.61
C LEU A 154 4.12 10.05 -13.20
N LYS A 155 2.83 9.97 -12.87
CA LYS A 155 2.31 10.44 -11.59
C LYS A 155 2.62 9.50 -10.42
N GLU A 156 2.54 8.19 -10.64
CA GLU A 156 2.65 7.20 -9.56
C GLU A 156 4.04 6.60 -9.44
N ILE A 157 4.83 6.56 -10.52
CA ILE A 157 6.19 6.01 -10.52
C ILE A 157 7.24 7.12 -10.56
N ILE A 158 7.20 8.00 -11.57
CA ILE A 158 8.29 8.97 -11.81
C ILE A 158 8.24 10.17 -10.84
N ALA A 159 7.09 10.79 -10.66
CA ALA A 159 6.94 11.98 -9.82
C ALA A 159 7.37 11.78 -8.36
N PRO A 160 7.12 10.62 -7.71
CA PRO A 160 7.65 10.33 -6.38
C PRO A 160 9.18 10.38 -6.31
N TYR A 161 9.90 9.91 -7.34
CA TYR A 161 11.37 10.03 -7.38
C TYR A 161 11.80 11.50 -7.43
N TYR A 162 11.17 12.32 -8.29
CA TYR A 162 11.49 13.75 -8.39
C TYR A 162 11.26 14.48 -7.06
N ALA A 163 10.16 14.19 -6.38
CA ALA A 163 9.85 14.77 -5.07
C ALA A 163 10.85 14.32 -3.99
N GLN A 164 11.13 13.02 -3.88
CA GLN A 164 12.02 12.47 -2.85
C GLN A 164 13.49 12.86 -3.07
N LEU A 165 13.93 12.94 -4.32
CA LEU A 165 15.31 13.28 -4.70
C LEU A 165 15.51 14.78 -4.93
N GLN A 166 14.47 15.60 -4.72
CA GLN A 166 14.50 17.06 -4.86
C GLN A 166 15.01 17.52 -6.24
N LEU A 167 14.59 16.83 -7.31
CA LEU A 167 15.06 17.08 -8.68
C LEU A 167 14.31 18.22 -9.38
N GLY A 168 13.45 18.92 -8.66
CA GLY A 168 12.59 19.98 -9.22
C GLY A 168 11.32 19.44 -9.86
N ASN A 169 10.89 20.05 -10.96
CA ASN A 169 9.64 19.71 -11.63
C ASN A 169 9.72 18.35 -12.33
N SER A 170 8.74 17.49 -12.06
CA SER A 170 8.58 16.22 -12.77
C SER A 170 8.15 16.45 -14.23
N PRO A 171 8.60 15.61 -15.18
CA PRO A 171 8.14 15.64 -16.56
C PRO A 171 6.61 15.52 -16.64
N GLN A 172 6.01 16.26 -17.57
CA GLN A 172 4.56 16.31 -17.79
C GLN A 172 4.08 15.26 -18.80
N ASN A 173 4.97 14.75 -19.64
CA ASN A 173 4.69 13.68 -20.60
C ASN A 173 5.92 12.77 -20.81
N ILE A 174 5.72 11.63 -21.46
CA ILE A 174 6.78 10.64 -21.64
C ILE A 174 7.87 11.14 -22.61
N GLN A 175 7.50 11.95 -23.61
CA GLN A 175 8.48 12.52 -24.55
C GLN A 175 9.48 13.43 -23.81
N GLU A 176 9.00 14.26 -22.90
CA GLU A 176 9.82 15.10 -22.03
C GLU A 176 10.76 14.24 -21.17
N PHE A 177 10.22 13.19 -20.55
CA PHE A 177 11.02 12.24 -19.77
C PHE A 177 12.07 11.51 -20.63
N ALA A 178 11.80 11.25 -21.91
CA ALA A 178 12.72 10.60 -22.83
C ALA A 178 13.85 11.55 -23.28
N GLN A 179 13.49 12.79 -23.65
CA GLN A 179 14.41 13.74 -24.31
C GLN A 179 15.29 14.51 -23.32
N ASN A 180 14.75 14.91 -22.17
CA ASN A 180 15.49 15.76 -21.24
C ASN A 180 16.43 14.92 -20.37
N ASN A 181 17.68 15.37 -20.18
CA ASN A 181 18.59 14.74 -19.23
C ASN A 181 18.02 14.79 -17.81
N LEU A 182 18.27 13.75 -17.03
CA LEU A 182 17.87 13.76 -15.62
C LEU A 182 18.65 14.85 -14.87
N PRO A 183 17.98 15.67 -14.04
CA PRO A 183 18.67 16.64 -13.18
C PRO A 183 19.67 15.92 -12.27
N GLU A 184 20.82 16.55 -12.01
CA GLU A 184 21.79 15.96 -11.10
C GLU A 184 21.22 15.85 -9.68
N LEU A 185 21.55 14.76 -9.00
CA LEU A 185 21.23 14.58 -7.59
C LEU A 185 21.93 15.70 -6.78
N PRO A 186 21.24 16.42 -5.89
CA PRO A 186 21.88 17.45 -5.05
C PRO A 186 23.02 16.89 -4.20
N ASP A 187 24.12 17.64 -4.03
CA ASP A 187 25.31 17.19 -3.30
C ASP A 187 25.01 16.78 -1.85
N ALA A 188 24.06 17.48 -1.21
CA ALA A 188 23.59 17.15 0.14
C ALA A 188 22.99 15.73 0.23
N LEU A 189 22.40 15.21 -0.86
CA LEU A 189 21.80 13.88 -0.91
C LEU A 189 22.76 12.79 -1.41
N LYS A 190 23.84 13.16 -2.13
CA LYS A 190 24.84 12.20 -2.65
C LYS A 190 25.57 11.41 -1.55
N THR A 191 25.65 11.95 -0.34
CA THR A 191 26.30 11.32 0.82
C THR A 191 25.53 10.12 1.36
N PHE A 192 24.24 10.02 1.08
CA PHE A 192 23.38 8.96 1.59
C PHE A 192 23.21 7.86 0.54
N ALA A 193 23.56 6.63 0.91
CA ALA A 193 23.49 5.47 0.01
C ALA A 193 22.07 5.18 -0.51
N GLU A 194 21.03 5.48 0.26
CA GLU A 194 19.63 5.31 -0.14
C GLU A 194 19.26 6.21 -1.32
N TYR A 195 19.52 7.51 -1.24
CA TYR A 195 19.20 8.46 -2.32
C TYR A 195 20.02 8.17 -3.57
N LYS A 196 21.28 7.74 -3.42
CA LYS A 196 22.08 7.26 -4.56
C LYS A 196 21.44 6.05 -5.24
N ALA A 197 20.97 5.07 -4.46
CA ALA A 197 20.30 3.88 -5.02
C ALA A 197 18.99 4.24 -5.73
N LYS A 198 18.17 5.13 -5.14
CA LYS A 198 16.93 5.64 -5.76
C LYS A 198 17.20 6.40 -7.06
N TYR A 199 18.24 7.23 -7.10
CA TYR A 199 18.61 7.96 -8.31
C TYR A 199 19.11 7.04 -9.42
N GLU A 200 19.92 6.02 -9.10
CA GLU A 200 20.32 5.00 -10.08
C GLU A 200 19.11 4.18 -10.58
N HIS A 201 18.11 3.95 -9.74
CA HIS A 201 16.87 3.29 -10.18
C HIS A 201 16.06 4.18 -11.14
N LEU A 202 15.95 5.49 -10.87
CA LEU A 202 15.32 6.45 -11.77
C LEU A 202 16.02 6.49 -13.14
N LYS A 203 17.36 6.48 -13.17
CA LYS A 203 18.13 6.37 -14.42
C LYS A 203 17.74 5.13 -15.22
N ARG A 204 17.62 3.98 -14.56
CA ARG A 204 17.24 2.73 -15.22
C ARG A 204 15.87 2.79 -15.87
N TYR A 205 14.90 3.48 -15.26
CA TYR A 205 13.62 3.73 -15.92
C TYR A 205 13.83 4.46 -17.24
N LYS A 206 14.62 5.53 -17.25
CA LYS A 206 14.92 6.30 -18.46
C LYS A 206 15.70 5.47 -19.49
N ASP A 207 16.77 4.81 -19.08
CA ASP A 207 17.66 4.05 -19.97
C ASP A 207 16.94 2.87 -20.65
N ASN A 208 15.97 2.26 -19.95
CA ASN A 208 15.18 1.14 -20.48
C ASN A 208 13.85 1.58 -21.09
N LEU A 209 13.56 2.88 -21.18
CA LEU A 209 12.27 3.38 -21.67
C LEU A 209 11.89 2.77 -23.03
N GLY A 210 12.84 2.65 -23.96
CA GLY A 210 12.60 2.04 -25.26
C GLY A 210 12.09 0.59 -25.23
N ARG A 211 12.36 -0.16 -24.15
CA ARG A 211 11.94 -1.57 -23.99
C ARG A 211 10.48 -1.70 -23.56
N TYR A 212 9.97 -0.76 -22.77
CA TYR A 212 8.62 -0.85 -22.20
C TYR A 212 7.69 0.28 -22.62
N TYR A 213 8.16 1.29 -23.34
CA TYR A 213 7.34 2.43 -23.80
C TYR A 213 6.05 1.98 -24.50
N ARG A 214 6.15 0.94 -25.36
CA ARG A 214 4.99 0.38 -26.08
C ARG A 214 3.94 -0.26 -25.18
N LEU A 215 4.31 -0.62 -23.95
CA LEU A 215 3.40 -1.19 -22.96
C LEU A 215 2.66 -0.08 -22.19
N LEU A 216 3.17 1.16 -22.19
CA LEU A 216 2.49 2.29 -21.57
C LEU A 216 1.21 2.62 -22.38
N GLY A 217 0.06 2.63 -21.72
CA GLY A 217 -1.20 3.09 -22.30
C GLY A 217 -1.92 2.09 -23.22
N THR A 218 -1.40 0.87 -23.42
CA THR A 218 -2.08 -0.14 -24.25
C THR A 218 -3.37 -0.68 -23.63
N THR A 219 -3.61 -0.50 -22.33
CA THR A 219 -4.58 -1.33 -21.59
C THR A 219 -5.25 -0.66 -20.37
N GLU A 220 -5.24 0.66 -20.20
CA GLU A 220 -5.94 1.27 -19.05
C GLU A 220 -7.43 0.88 -18.97
N ALA A 221 -8.07 0.60 -20.10
CA ALA A 221 -9.46 0.14 -20.17
C ALA A 221 -9.64 -1.38 -20.26
N GLN A 222 -8.63 -2.15 -20.70
CA GLN A 222 -8.73 -3.59 -20.92
C GLN A 222 -7.44 -4.28 -20.49
N PRO A 223 -7.39 -4.89 -19.28
CA PRO A 223 -6.17 -5.55 -18.85
C PRO A 223 -5.85 -6.75 -19.74
N LEU A 224 -4.56 -7.04 -19.89
CA LEU A 224 -4.11 -8.16 -20.71
C LEU A 224 -4.35 -9.46 -19.96
N ARG A 225 -5.15 -10.35 -20.56
CA ARG A 225 -5.30 -11.72 -20.09
C ARG A 225 -4.14 -12.55 -20.63
N ILE A 226 -3.43 -13.23 -19.74
CA ILE A 226 -2.29 -14.10 -20.06
C ILE A 226 -2.59 -15.54 -19.64
N THR A 227 -2.03 -16.51 -20.37
CA THR A 227 -2.17 -17.92 -20.00
C THR A 227 -1.34 -18.24 -18.77
N ARG A 228 -1.55 -19.43 -18.20
CA ARG A 228 -0.81 -19.95 -17.06
C ARG A 228 0.70 -19.95 -17.29
N GLU A 229 1.14 -20.33 -18.48
CA GLU A 229 2.55 -20.46 -18.87
C GLU A 229 3.24 -19.09 -18.93
N GLN A 230 2.49 -18.06 -19.32
CA GLN A 230 2.99 -16.69 -19.44
C GLN A 230 3.12 -15.99 -18.09
N ILE A 231 2.51 -16.50 -17.01
CA ILE A 231 2.49 -15.83 -15.69
C ILE A 231 3.90 -15.50 -15.20
N ARG A 232 4.85 -16.42 -15.37
CA ARG A 232 6.23 -16.24 -14.90
C ARG A 232 6.91 -15.04 -15.57
N GLU A 233 6.68 -14.83 -16.86
CA GLU A 233 7.28 -13.73 -17.63
C GLU A 233 6.88 -12.34 -17.11
N TYR A 234 5.65 -12.22 -16.59
CA TYR A 234 5.12 -10.96 -16.06
C TYR A 234 5.32 -10.78 -14.55
N VAL A 235 5.55 -11.87 -13.81
CA VAL A 235 5.59 -11.85 -12.34
C VAL A 235 7.00 -12.02 -11.79
N ALA A 236 7.83 -12.82 -12.44
CA ALA A 236 9.15 -13.21 -11.95
C ALA A 236 10.28 -12.36 -12.55
N GLN A 237 11.35 -12.16 -11.79
CA GLN A 237 12.59 -11.51 -12.25
C GLN A 237 13.58 -12.51 -12.86
N ASP A 238 13.19 -13.77 -12.98
CA ASP A 238 13.98 -14.85 -13.57
C ASP A 238 13.15 -15.66 -14.57
N ASN A 239 13.81 -16.17 -15.61
CA ASN A 239 13.20 -17.11 -16.54
C ASN A 239 13.07 -18.50 -15.88
N GLU A 240 12.52 -19.48 -16.61
CA GLU A 240 12.38 -20.87 -16.11
C GLU A 240 13.72 -21.55 -15.81
N GLN A 241 14.79 -21.10 -16.46
CA GLN A 241 16.17 -21.60 -16.28
C GLN A 241 16.88 -20.94 -15.09
N GLY A 242 16.24 -19.94 -14.45
CA GLY A 242 16.79 -19.20 -13.32
C GLY A 242 17.75 -18.07 -13.72
N ASP A 243 17.85 -17.74 -15.01
CA ASP A 243 18.58 -16.58 -15.49
C ASP A 243 17.84 -15.31 -15.13
N ARG A 244 18.57 -14.33 -14.60
CA ARG A 244 17.97 -13.06 -14.22
C ARG A 244 17.57 -12.29 -15.47
N ILE A 245 16.30 -11.93 -15.52
CA ILE A 245 15.80 -10.86 -16.36
C ILE A 245 16.02 -9.58 -15.54
N LEU A 246 17.27 -9.10 -15.57
CA LEU A 246 17.79 -8.06 -14.69
C LEU A 246 17.04 -6.74 -14.85
N PHE A 247 16.15 -6.42 -13.90
CA PHE A 247 15.62 -5.07 -13.71
C PHE A 247 15.79 -4.52 -12.28
N ALA A 248 16.22 -5.34 -11.31
CA ALA A 248 16.02 -5.07 -9.87
C ALA A 248 17.28 -5.06 -9.00
N GLU A 249 18.46 -4.78 -9.54
CA GLU A 249 19.65 -4.59 -8.70
C GLU A 249 19.52 -3.28 -7.90
N GLY A 250 19.50 -3.33 -6.55
CA GLY A 250 19.26 -2.16 -5.69
C GLY A 250 17.88 -2.13 -5.01
N MET A 251 16.93 -2.96 -5.46
CA MET A 251 15.61 -3.12 -4.81
C MET A 251 15.71 -3.54 -3.34
N ARG A 252 16.76 -4.28 -2.94
CA ARG A 252 16.97 -4.63 -1.53
C ARG A 252 17.02 -3.42 -0.61
N ASN A 253 17.64 -2.33 -1.04
CA ASN A 253 17.81 -1.12 -0.22
C ASN A 253 16.50 -0.32 -0.19
N GLU A 254 15.79 -0.19 -1.30
CA GLU A 254 14.46 0.43 -1.35
C GLU A 254 13.42 -0.37 -0.55
N TRP A 255 13.41 -1.70 -0.68
CA TRP A 255 12.55 -2.55 0.14
C TRP A 255 12.96 -2.53 1.60
N SER A 256 14.25 -2.39 1.94
CA SER A 256 14.64 -2.17 3.32
C SER A 256 14.14 -0.83 3.83
N ALA A 257 14.14 0.23 3.00
CA ALA A 257 13.61 1.54 3.35
C ALA A 257 12.07 1.63 3.37
N PHE A 258 11.34 0.77 2.63
CA PHE A 258 9.87 0.63 2.69
C PHE A 258 9.38 -0.28 3.82
N LEU A 259 10.08 -1.39 4.03
CA LEU A 259 10.25 -1.96 5.36
C LEU A 259 10.98 -0.87 6.19
N ASP A 260 11.34 -0.94 7.45
CA ASP A 260 12.03 0.13 8.20
C ASP A 260 11.38 1.56 8.24
N ASP A 261 10.51 2.01 7.32
CA ASP A 261 9.66 3.20 7.40
C ASP A 261 8.36 2.87 8.15
N ASP A 262 8.36 3.26 9.42
CA ASP A 262 7.26 3.05 10.36
C ASP A 262 5.98 3.82 9.98
N GLU A 263 6.10 4.94 9.26
CA GLU A 263 4.96 5.76 8.88
C GLU A 263 4.16 5.08 7.75
N ILE A 264 4.85 4.46 6.79
CA ILE A 264 4.22 3.70 5.72
C ILE A 264 3.65 2.37 6.24
N ARG A 265 4.39 1.66 7.10
CA ARG A 265 3.94 0.39 7.70
C ARG A 265 2.69 0.54 8.56
N SER A 266 2.66 1.56 9.43
CA SER A 266 1.53 1.79 10.34
C SER A 266 0.27 2.28 9.63
N LYS A 267 0.41 2.92 8.46
CA LYS A 267 -0.72 3.29 7.59
C LYS A 267 -1.36 2.07 6.90
N ILE A 268 -0.61 1.00 6.65
CA ILE A 268 -1.10 -0.21 5.97
C ILE A 268 -1.69 -1.22 6.97
N TRP A 269 -1.01 -1.46 8.11
CA TRP A 269 -1.48 -2.35 9.17
C TRP A 269 -1.00 -1.91 10.55
N ILE A 270 -1.93 -1.55 11.43
CA ILE A 270 -1.61 -1.07 12.79
C ILE A 270 -1.05 -2.20 13.69
N GLU A 271 -1.34 -3.45 13.34
CA GLU A 271 -0.91 -4.66 14.04
C GLU A 271 0.60 -4.90 13.92
N PHE A 272 1.27 -4.32 12.92
CA PHE A 272 2.74 -4.39 12.80
C PHE A 272 3.45 -3.66 13.93
N ARG A 273 2.88 -2.56 14.43
CA ARG A 273 3.41 -1.81 15.58
C ARG A 273 3.56 -2.72 16.81
N GLN A 274 2.54 -3.55 17.06
CA GLN A 274 2.55 -4.52 18.17
C GLN A 274 3.56 -5.66 17.95
N ILE A 275 3.77 -6.08 16.71
CA ILE A 275 4.76 -7.11 16.36
C ILE A 275 6.20 -6.56 16.52
N GLU A 276 6.43 -5.29 16.20
CA GLU A 276 7.71 -4.61 16.37
C GLU A 276 8.01 -4.32 17.84
N GLU A 277 7.03 -3.86 18.62
CA GLU A 277 7.16 -3.76 20.08
C GLU A 277 7.58 -5.11 20.69
N ARG A 278 6.98 -6.22 20.24
CA ARG A 278 7.37 -7.57 20.66
C ARG A 278 8.77 -7.97 20.19
N LYS A 279 9.20 -7.59 18.97
CA LYS A 279 10.57 -7.84 18.48
C LYS A 279 11.61 -7.03 19.26
N HIS A 280 11.32 -5.76 19.56
CA HIS A 280 12.18 -4.93 20.40
C HIS A 280 12.27 -5.49 21.82
N LEU A 281 11.15 -5.95 22.39
CA LEU A 281 11.15 -6.66 23.67
C LEU A 281 12.00 -7.93 23.62
N GLN A 282 11.86 -8.74 22.57
CA GLN A 282 12.67 -9.95 22.37
C GLN A 282 14.16 -9.64 22.22
N MET A 283 14.53 -8.61 21.45
CA MET A 283 15.93 -8.20 21.30
C MET A 283 16.50 -7.64 22.60
N SER A 284 15.72 -6.83 23.33
CA SER A 284 16.08 -6.32 24.65
C SER A 284 16.30 -7.46 25.64
N TRP A 285 15.37 -8.43 25.69
CA TRP A 285 15.52 -9.65 26.49
C TRP A 285 16.76 -10.45 26.11
N LYS A 286 16.98 -10.68 24.81
CA LYS A 286 18.14 -11.43 24.32
C LYS A 286 19.45 -10.72 24.70
N ASN A 287 19.52 -9.41 24.56
CA ASN A 287 20.66 -8.60 24.97
C ASN A 287 20.88 -8.61 26.48
N GLN A 288 19.82 -8.56 27.28
CA GLN A 288 19.91 -8.68 28.75
C GLN A 288 20.41 -10.07 29.16
N VAL A 289 19.83 -11.14 28.60
CA VAL A 289 20.27 -12.52 28.84
C VAL A 289 21.74 -12.72 28.46
N THR A 290 22.17 -12.15 27.32
CA THR A 290 23.57 -12.23 26.87
C THR A 290 24.48 -11.46 27.82
N LYS A 291 24.08 -10.25 28.25
CA LYS A 291 24.82 -9.46 29.26
C LYS A 291 24.88 -10.12 30.63
N THR A 292 23.91 -10.93 31.02
CA THR A 292 23.93 -11.69 32.28
C THR A 292 24.63 -13.04 32.16
N MET A 293 24.78 -13.60 30.96
CA MET A 293 25.51 -14.84 30.74
C MET A 293 27.04 -14.62 30.68
N ILE A 294 27.50 -13.46 30.23
CA ILE A 294 28.95 -13.14 30.17
C ILE A 294 29.60 -13.12 31.58
N PRO A 295 29.01 -12.52 32.63
CA PRO A 295 29.58 -12.57 33.99
C PRO A 295 29.45 -13.96 34.66
N ASN A 296 28.47 -14.77 34.25
CA ASN A 296 28.21 -16.07 34.90
C ASN A 296 29.17 -17.18 34.44
N GLN A 297 29.93 -16.96 33.36
CA GLN A 297 31.00 -17.88 32.96
C GLN A 297 32.32 -17.63 33.73
N GLU A 298 32.49 -16.46 34.35
CA GLU A 298 33.65 -16.15 35.22
C GLU A 298 33.44 -16.55 36.69
N LEU A 299 32.19 -16.86 37.10
CA LEU A 299 31.86 -17.29 38.46
C LEU A 299 31.84 -18.83 38.67
N VAL A 300 32.16 -19.62 37.64
CA VAL A 300 32.26 -21.10 37.74
C VAL A 300 33.72 -21.57 37.86
N PHE A 301 34.70 -20.65 37.94
CA PHE A 301 36.12 -20.95 38.15
C PHE A 301 36.75 -20.23 39.37
N LEU A 302 35.94 -19.90 40.38
CA LEU A 302 36.39 -19.61 41.75
C LEU A 302 35.72 -20.58 42.71
#